data_AF-A0A8T4Z8R8-F1
#
_entry.id   AF-A0A8T4Z8R8-F1
#
_cell.length_a   1.000
_cell.length_b   1.000
_cell.length_c   1.000
_cell.angle_alpha   90.00
_cell.angle_beta   90.00
_cell.angle_gamma   90.00
#
_symmetry.space_group_name_H-M   'P 1'
#
loop_
_entity.id
_entity.type
_entity.pdbx_description
1 polymer ?
#
loop_
_entity_poly.entity_id
_entity_poly.type
_entity_poly.pdbx_seq_one_letter_code
_entity_poly.pdbx_strand_id
1 'polypeptide(L)'
;ELIELCKVAARYGGFYATHQRNRQEGVLEGAMEAIEIGEKAGVPVQISHFVPRFPDGNKTLECMGIIEAARRRGIDVTCDVVVPNARDGYHWAHGSLATQVLPLWAYEGG
;
A
#
# COMPACT_ATOMS: atom_id res chain seq x y z
N GLU A 1 6.24 4.72 -16.80
CA GLU A 1 6.32 6.10 -16.27
C GLU A 1 6.95 6.16 -14.88
N LEU A 2 6.34 5.58 -13.84
CA LEU A 2 6.82 5.66 -12.45
C LEU A 2 8.28 5.23 -12.24
N ILE A 3 8.74 4.17 -12.92
CA ILE A 3 10.14 3.72 -12.86
C ILE A 3 11.10 4.84 -13.27
N GLU A 4 10.81 5.57 -14.34
CA GLU A 4 11.71 6.63 -14.83
C GLU A 4 11.72 7.84 -13.88
N LEU A 5 10.58 8.17 -13.28
CA LEU A 5 10.52 9.20 -12.23
C LEU A 5 11.30 8.77 -10.97
N CYS A 6 11.17 7.51 -10.58
CA CYS A 6 11.88 6.96 -9.42
C CYS A 6 13.39 6.93 -9.63
N LYS A 7 13.88 6.65 -10.85
CA LYS A 7 15.31 6.76 -11.18
C LYS A 7 15.83 8.18 -10.96
N VAL A 8 15.02 9.22 -11.20
CA VAL A 8 15.40 10.59 -10.88
C VAL A 8 15.54 10.78 -9.38
N ALA A 9 14.56 10.34 -8.59
CA ALA A 9 14.59 10.45 -7.13
C ALA A 9 15.77 9.67 -6.50
N ALA A 10 16.08 8.49 -7.03
CA ALA A 10 17.20 7.66 -6.59
C ALA A 10 18.55 8.39 -6.67
N ARG A 11 18.77 9.22 -7.70
CA ARG A 11 20.01 10.04 -7.86
C ARG A 11 20.23 11.03 -6.72
N TYR A 12 19.19 11.36 -5.96
CA TYR A 12 19.25 12.28 -4.83
C TYR A 12 19.11 11.56 -3.47
N GLY A 13 19.18 10.22 -3.45
CA GLY A 13 18.98 9.44 -2.23
C GLY A 13 17.53 9.45 -1.72
N GLY A 14 16.56 9.72 -2.60
CA GLY A 14 15.13 9.68 -2.26
C GLY A 14 14.59 8.25 -2.12
N PHE A 15 13.29 8.15 -1.80
CA PHE A 15 12.56 6.89 -1.73
C PHE A 15 11.22 6.98 -2.48
N TYR A 16 10.66 5.84 -2.85
CA TYR A 16 9.35 5.73 -3.49
C TYR A 16 8.29 5.33 -2.46
N ALA A 17 7.43 6.28 -2.08
CA ALA A 17 6.24 6.01 -1.29
C ALA A 17 5.02 5.83 -2.18
N THR A 18 4.16 4.85 -1.87
CA THR A 18 2.95 4.64 -2.66
C THR A 18 1.75 4.19 -1.84
N HIS A 19 0.61 4.81 -2.15
CA HIS A 19 -0.69 4.27 -1.85
C HIS A 19 -1.12 3.41 -3.04
N GLN A 20 -1.05 2.10 -2.87
CA GLN A 20 -1.27 1.13 -3.94
C GLN A 20 -2.61 1.33 -4.65
N ARG A 21 -2.60 1.00 -5.95
CA ARG A 21 -3.76 1.11 -6.86
C ARG A 21 -5.00 0.39 -6.33
N ASN A 22 -4.83 -0.77 -5.71
CA ASN A 22 -5.91 -1.56 -5.13
C ASN A 22 -5.47 -2.12 -3.78
N ARG A 23 -6.23 -1.83 -2.72
CA ARG A 23 -6.01 -2.33 -1.34
C ARG A 23 -7.06 -3.35 -0.88
N GLN A 24 -7.94 -3.74 -1.78
CA GLN A 24 -8.96 -4.76 -1.56
C GLN A 24 -8.46 -6.08 -2.15
N GLU A 25 -9.04 -6.53 -3.26
CA GLU A 25 -8.70 -7.80 -3.90
C GLU A 25 -7.26 -7.81 -4.42
N GLY A 26 -6.81 -6.67 -4.98
CA GLY A 26 -5.52 -6.52 -5.65
C GLY A 26 -4.34 -6.08 -4.76
N VAL A 27 -4.43 -6.27 -3.44
CA VAL A 27 -3.42 -5.77 -2.49
C VAL A 27 -2.04 -6.40 -2.68
N LEU A 28 -1.99 -7.68 -3.09
CA LEU A 28 -0.74 -8.39 -3.31
C LEU A 28 -0.09 -7.92 -4.61
N GLU A 29 -0.88 -7.79 -5.67
CA GLU A 29 -0.46 -7.31 -6.99
C GLU A 29 0.05 -5.88 -6.89
N GLY A 30 -0.63 -5.01 -6.14
CA GLY A 30 -0.17 -3.66 -5.86
C GLY A 30 1.18 -3.62 -5.12
N ALA A 31 1.46 -4.62 -4.27
CA ALA A 31 2.75 -4.73 -3.58
C ALA A 31 3.85 -5.18 -4.53
N MET A 32 3.55 -6.15 -5.37
CA MET A 32 4.47 -6.61 -6.41
C MET A 32 4.79 -5.48 -7.40
N GLU A 33 3.81 -4.68 -7.82
CA GLU A 33 4.01 -3.48 -8.67
C GLU A 33 4.96 -2.48 -7.98
N ALA A 34 4.72 -2.17 -6.70
CA ALA A 34 5.55 -1.22 -5.96
C ALA A 34 7.00 -1.70 -5.81
N ILE A 35 7.17 -2.99 -5.51
CA ILE A 35 8.49 -3.63 -5.38
C ILE A 35 9.21 -3.67 -6.72
N GLU A 36 8.53 -4.01 -7.81
CA GLU A 36 9.09 -4.01 -9.16
C GLU A 36 9.58 -2.61 -9.56
N ILE A 37 8.83 -1.56 -9.20
CA ILE A 37 9.25 -0.17 -9.42
C ILE A 37 10.54 0.13 -8.64
N GLY A 38 10.58 -0.21 -7.36
CA GLY A 38 11.76 -0.04 -6.51
C GLY A 38 13.00 -0.75 -7.04
N GLU A 39 12.83 -2.02 -7.42
CA GLU A 39 13.87 -2.88 -7.96
C GLU A 39 14.43 -2.33 -9.29
N LYS A 40 13.56 -1.96 -10.23
CA LYS A 40 13.99 -1.45 -11.55
C LYS A 40 14.54 -0.02 -11.50
N ALA A 41 14.12 0.79 -10.52
CA ALA A 41 14.58 2.16 -10.35
C ALA A 41 15.78 2.29 -9.40
N GLY A 42 16.11 1.24 -8.64
CA GLY A 42 17.17 1.27 -7.62
C GLY A 42 16.86 2.22 -6.47
N VAL A 43 15.59 2.25 -6.03
CA VAL A 43 15.10 3.18 -4.99
C VAL A 43 14.48 2.40 -3.83
N PRO A 44 14.69 2.81 -2.57
CA PRO A 44 13.94 2.25 -1.44
C PRO A 44 12.43 2.45 -1.60
N VAL A 45 11.63 1.50 -1.12
CA VAL A 45 10.17 1.51 -1.27
C VAL A 45 9.48 1.59 0.08
N GLN A 46 8.49 2.47 0.18
CA GLN A 46 7.58 2.60 1.30
C GLN A 46 6.15 2.32 0.81
N ILE A 47 5.55 1.22 1.25
CA ILE A 47 4.16 0.91 0.94
C ILE A 47 3.27 1.45 2.06
N SER A 48 2.48 2.46 1.73
CA SER A 48 1.66 3.16 2.72
C SER A 48 0.48 2.29 3.17
N HIS A 49 0.26 2.23 4.49
CA HIS A 49 -0.85 1.55 5.15
C HIS A 49 -1.18 0.18 4.55
N PHE A 50 -0.15 -0.67 4.47
CA PHE A 50 -0.15 -1.94 3.77
C PHE A 50 -0.83 -3.05 4.58
N VAL A 51 -2.16 -3.01 4.59
CA VAL A 51 -3.04 -3.99 5.21
C VAL A 51 -4.25 -4.22 4.29
N PRO A 52 -4.78 -5.45 4.20
CA PRO A 52 -6.05 -5.70 3.53
C PRO A 52 -7.14 -4.81 4.10
N ARG A 53 -7.92 -4.15 3.23
CA ARG A 53 -8.98 -3.21 3.65
C ARG A 53 -10.12 -3.87 4.44
N PHE A 54 -10.35 -5.16 4.19
CA PHE A 54 -11.34 -5.99 4.88
C PHE A 54 -10.68 -7.29 5.34
N PRO A 55 -11.19 -7.95 6.39
CA PRO A 55 -10.72 -9.27 6.81
C PRO A 55 -10.80 -10.26 5.65
N ASP A 56 -9.65 -10.81 5.26
CA ASP A 56 -9.53 -11.74 4.13
C ASP A 56 -8.57 -12.88 4.52
N GLY A 57 -8.98 -13.68 5.49
CA GLY A 57 -8.25 -14.86 5.96
C GLY A 57 -6.77 -14.62 6.23
N ASN A 58 -5.90 -15.32 5.48
CA ASN A 58 -4.44 -15.29 5.65
C ASN A 58 -3.74 -14.17 4.88
N LYS A 59 -4.47 -13.27 4.21
CA LYS A 59 -3.88 -12.32 3.26
C LYS A 59 -2.90 -11.33 3.90
N THR A 60 -3.06 -11.02 5.18
CA THR A 60 -2.06 -10.24 5.92
C THR A 60 -0.72 -10.99 6.01
N LEU A 61 -0.73 -12.29 6.24
CA LEU A 61 0.50 -13.11 6.25
C LEU A 61 1.14 -13.17 4.86
N GLU A 62 0.33 -13.26 3.80
CA GLU A 62 0.80 -13.21 2.42
C GLU A 62 1.46 -11.87 2.07
N CYS A 63 0.86 -10.76 2.52
CA CYS A 63 1.43 -9.42 2.39
C CYS A 63 2.83 -9.35 3.04
N MET A 64 2.96 -9.87 4.27
CA MET A 64 4.26 -9.91 4.96
C MET A 64 5.27 -10.80 4.22
N GLY A 65 4.83 -11.95 3.69
CA GLY A 65 5.67 -12.84 2.90
C GLY A 65 6.25 -12.17 1.64
N ILE A 66 5.48 -11.29 0.97
CA ILE A 66 5.94 -10.51 -0.18
C ILE A 66 7.07 -9.55 0.21
N ILE A 67 6.91 -8.83 1.34
CA ILE A 67 7.91 -7.90 1.87
C ILE A 67 9.20 -8.66 2.21
N GLU A 68 9.10 -9.78 2.90
CA GLU A 68 10.27 -10.62 3.25
C GLU A 68 10.96 -11.20 2.02
N ALA A 69 10.20 -11.65 1.02
CA ALA A 69 10.76 -12.14 -0.24
C ALA A 69 11.53 -11.04 -0.98
N ALA A 70 11.03 -9.81 -1.01
CA ALA A 70 11.71 -8.67 -1.63
C ALA A 70 12.99 -8.29 -0.87
N ARG A 71 12.94 -8.24 0.47
CA ARG A 71 14.13 -7.98 1.30
C ARG A 71 15.22 -9.03 1.10
N ARG A 72 14.85 -10.31 0.96
CA ARG A 72 15.81 -11.39 0.64
C ARG A 72 16.49 -11.23 -0.72
N ARG A 73 15.87 -10.52 -1.67
CA ARG A 73 16.48 -10.15 -2.95
C ARG A 73 17.35 -8.89 -2.87
N GLY A 74 17.48 -8.27 -1.69
CA GLY A 74 18.27 -7.06 -1.48
C GLY A 74 17.51 -5.75 -1.74
N ILE A 75 16.19 -5.81 -1.89
CA ILE A 75 15.35 -4.63 -2.10
C ILE A 75 15.03 -4.02 -0.73
N ASP A 76 15.37 -2.75 -0.55
CA ASP A 76 14.98 -1.99 0.64
C ASP A 76 13.50 -1.61 0.53
N VAL A 77 12.64 -2.40 1.17
CA VAL A 77 11.19 -2.17 1.21
C VAL A 77 10.70 -2.15 2.66
N THR A 78 9.84 -1.20 2.96
CA THR A 78 9.15 -1.05 4.24
C THR A 78 7.68 -0.71 4.02
N CYS A 79 6.89 -0.81 5.08
CA CYS A 79 5.49 -0.42 5.07
C CYS A 79 5.09 0.15 6.42
N ASP A 80 4.10 1.03 6.41
CA ASP A 80 3.36 1.39 7.62
C ASP A 80 2.01 0.68 7.63
N VAL A 81 1.36 0.68 8.80
CA VAL A 81 0.02 0.10 8.98
C VAL A 81 -0.85 1.10 9.71
N VAL A 82 -2.12 1.16 9.33
CA VAL A 82 -3.14 1.80 10.17
C VAL A 82 -3.80 0.71 10.97
N VAL A 83 -3.70 0.79 12.30
CA VAL A 83 -4.33 -0.18 13.19
C VAL A 83 -5.83 0.12 13.24
N PRO A 84 -6.72 -0.85 12.95
CA PRO A 84 -8.15 -0.62 13.02
C PRO A 84 -8.59 -0.35 14.46
N ASN A 85 -9.63 0.49 14.64
CA ASN A 85 -10.17 0.76 15.98
C ASN A 85 -10.71 -0.53 16.63
N ALA A 86 -10.30 -0.78 17.89
CA ALA A 86 -10.56 -1.99 18.66
C ALA A 86 -12.04 -2.30 18.94
N ARG A 87 -12.96 -1.36 18.73
CA ARG A 87 -14.40 -1.63 18.95
C ARG A 87 -15.00 -2.53 17.87
N ASP A 88 -14.69 -2.27 16.60
CA ASP A 88 -15.35 -2.96 15.49
C ASP A 88 -14.38 -3.47 14.43
N GLY A 89 -13.06 -3.22 14.51
CA GLY A 89 -12.08 -3.81 13.58
C GLY A 89 -12.13 -3.31 12.13
N TYR A 90 -13.06 -2.41 11.79
CA TYR A 90 -13.29 -1.91 10.42
C TYR A 90 -12.99 -0.42 10.22
N HIS A 91 -12.50 0.28 11.24
CA HIS A 91 -12.33 1.73 11.19
C HIS A 91 -10.86 2.11 11.07
N TRP A 92 -10.46 2.41 9.84
CA TRP A 92 -9.10 2.80 9.44
C TRP A 92 -8.80 4.31 9.61
N ALA A 93 -9.66 5.05 10.32
CA ALA A 93 -9.43 6.45 10.72
C ALA A 93 -10.44 6.89 11.82
N HIS A 94 -10.03 7.79 12.72
CA HIS A 94 -10.92 8.48 13.67
C HIS A 94 -11.76 9.62 13.05
N GLY A 95 -11.81 9.73 11.71
CA GLY A 95 -12.50 10.81 11.00
C GLY A 95 -13.70 10.32 10.21
N SER A 96 -14.91 10.69 10.66
CA SER A 96 -16.19 10.68 9.92
C SER A 96 -16.39 9.57 8.88
N LEU A 97 -16.66 8.36 9.36
CA LEU A 97 -17.06 7.17 8.58
C LEU A 97 -18.31 7.35 7.70
N ALA A 98 -19.09 8.41 7.91
CA ALA A 98 -20.32 8.62 7.18
C ALA A 98 -20.10 8.71 5.66
N THR A 99 -18.99 9.29 5.20
CA THR A 99 -18.74 9.42 3.75
C THR A 99 -18.32 8.09 3.13
N GLN A 100 -17.45 7.29 3.76
CA GLN A 100 -16.92 6.06 3.15
C GLN A 100 -17.97 4.97 2.86
N VAL A 101 -19.15 5.03 3.48
CA VAL A 101 -20.27 4.12 3.24
C VAL A 101 -21.31 4.69 2.28
N LEU A 102 -21.14 5.93 1.82
CA LEU A 102 -22.04 6.51 0.83
C LEU A 102 -21.80 5.85 -0.53
N PRO A 103 -22.88 5.50 -1.25
CA PRO A 103 -22.77 5.04 -2.63
C PRO A 103 -22.13 6.14 -3.49
N LEU A 104 -21.44 5.74 -4.57
CA LEU A 104 -20.68 6.66 -5.42
C LEU A 104 -21.52 7.86 -5.91
N TRP A 105 -22.81 7.65 -6.20
CA TRP A 105 -23.73 8.71 -6.64
C TRP A 105 -23.88 9.87 -5.64
N ALA A 106 -23.70 9.61 -4.35
CA ALA A 106 -23.80 10.64 -3.31
C ALA A 106 -22.65 11.68 -3.38
N TYR A 107 -21.58 11.37 -4.11
CA TYR A 107 -20.45 12.26 -4.34
C TYR A 107 -20.58 13.10 -5.62
N GLU A 108 -21.58 12.83 -6.45
CA GLU A 108 -21.77 13.50 -7.75
C GLU A 108 -22.57 14.81 -7.67
N GLY A 109 -22.84 15.32 -6.45
CA GLY A 109 -23.44 16.63 -6.23
C GLY A 109 -24.80 16.63 -5.52
N GLY A 110 -25.34 15.45 -5.21
CA GLY A 110 -26.64 15.29 -4.52
C GLY A 110 -27.81 15.19 -5.48
#